data_AF-A0A6M2B6T0-F1
#
_entry.id   AF-A0A6M2B6T0-F1
#
_cell.length_a   1.000
_cell.length_b   1.000
_cell.length_c   1.000
_cell.angle_alpha   90.00
_cell.angle_beta   90.00
_cell.angle_gamma   90.00
#
_symmetry.space_group_name_H-M   'P 1'
#
loop_
_entity.id
_entity.type
_entity.pdbx_description
1 polymer ?
#
loop_
_entity_poly.entity_id
_entity_poly.type
_entity_poly.pdbx_seq_one_letter_code
_entity_poly.pdbx_strand_id
1 'polypeptide(L)'
;MAARYIDIKNSLKQAILNKEYRVGDKIPSERELAAHYDVTRVTLQKAMHMLEQEGFIERIHGKGMYVTKVIEDNVYLLNNGTSDSILGFSREFKNQVKVSSKLITLNKIAAGEYIAAQLDIHPDDDVHYIRRIRLVDNIPVLIEDSYIPCAVITSIPEAVLQEASLYEYIENKTGRKIKFYNSVIEAALFDETLCALLNIETGSPMLKVSGVTKLEDGKAFNYSISFNRADMFKIKNSWVGK
;
A
#
# COMPACT_ATOMS: atom_id res chain seq x y z
N MET A 1 20.25 10.44 -6.13
CA MET A 1 19.61 11.19 -7.23
C MET A 1 18.44 10.38 -7.74
N ALA A 2 17.22 10.88 -7.62
CA ALA A 2 16.06 10.22 -8.25
C ALA A 2 16.27 10.23 -9.77
N ALA A 3 15.91 9.14 -10.44
CA ALA A 3 16.12 9.02 -11.87
C ALA A 3 15.11 9.91 -12.63
N ARG A 4 15.58 10.66 -13.64
CA ARG A 4 14.81 11.67 -14.40
C ARG A 4 13.42 11.23 -14.89
N TYR A 5 13.22 9.96 -15.20
CA TYR A 5 11.91 9.42 -15.61
C TYR A 5 10.87 9.45 -14.47
N ILE A 6 11.30 9.36 -13.21
CA ILE A 6 10.41 9.43 -12.03
C ILE A 6 9.87 10.86 -11.89
N ASP A 7 10.72 11.88 -12.08
CA ASP A 7 10.32 13.28 -12.00
C ASP A 7 9.30 13.63 -13.08
N ILE A 8 9.53 13.16 -14.32
CA ILE A 8 8.60 13.36 -15.43
C ILE A 8 7.26 12.67 -15.16
N LYS A 9 7.29 11.42 -14.70
CA LYS A 9 6.10 10.67 -14.31
C LYS A 9 5.29 11.43 -13.24
N ASN A 10 5.96 11.93 -12.21
CA ASN A 10 5.32 12.68 -11.13
C ASN A 10 4.76 14.03 -11.62
N SER A 11 5.48 14.74 -12.49
CA SER A 11 5.01 15.99 -13.09
C SER A 11 3.74 15.79 -13.92
N LEU A 12 3.73 14.80 -14.81
CA LEU A 12 2.54 14.47 -15.62
C LEU A 12 1.37 14.00 -14.76
N LYS A 13 1.65 13.19 -13.73
CA LYS A 13 0.64 12.79 -12.74
C LYS A 13 0.01 14.01 -12.06
N GLN A 14 0.81 14.98 -11.62
CA GLN A 14 0.31 16.22 -11.02
C GLN A 14 -0.52 17.05 -12.00
N ALA A 15 -0.11 17.16 -13.27
CA ALA A 15 -0.90 17.85 -14.29
C ALA A 15 -2.29 17.20 -14.51
N ILE A 16 -2.35 15.86 -14.51
CA ILE A 16 -3.62 15.12 -14.58
C ILE A 16 -4.47 15.37 -13.32
N LEU A 17 -3.87 15.29 -12.13
CA LEU A 17 -4.58 15.54 -10.85
C LEU A 17 -5.11 16.98 -10.75
N ASN A 18 -4.34 17.96 -11.22
CA ASN A 18 -4.74 19.37 -11.27
C ASN A 18 -5.75 19.68 -12.39
N LYS A 19 -6.20 18.66 -13.14
CA LYS A 19 -7.15 18.78 -14.26
C LYS A 19 -6.65 19.63 -15.43
N GLU A 20 -5.33 19.78 -15.58
CA GLU A 20 -4.70 20.33 -16.80
C GLU A 20 -4.91 19.38 -17.98
N TYR A 21 -4.91 18.06 -17.71
CA TYR A 21 -5.43 17.02 -18.59
C TYR A 21 -6.65 16.37 -17.94
N ARG A 22 -7.81 16.40 -18.61
CA ARG A 22 -9.07 15.81 -18.13
C ARG A 22 -9.19 14.36 -18.58
N VAL A 23 -10.08 13.60 -17.94
CA VAL A 23 -10.40 12.23 -18.37
C VAL A 23 -10.89 12.25 -19.82
N GLY A 24 -10.32 11.35 -20.63
CA GLY A 24 -10.57 11.29 -22.07
C GLY A 24 -9.70 12.22 -22.90
N ASP A 25 -8.95 13.15 -22.29
CA ASP A 25 -8.02 14.00 -23.03
C ASP A 25 -6.87 13.16 -23.57
N LYS A 26 -6.46 13.51 -24.79
CA LYS A 26 -5.30 12.91 -25.44
C LYS A 26 -4.02 13.55 -24.89
N ILE A 27 -3.13 12.73 -24.37
CA ILE A 27 -1.80 13.17 -23.95
C ILE A 27 -0.91 13.30 -25.19
N PRO A 28 -0.01 14.31 -25.24
CA PRO A 28 0.96 14.45 -26.31
C PRO A 28 1.77 13.15 -26.49
N SER A 29 2.18 12.89 -27.72
CA SER A 29 2.93 11.69 -28.06
C SER A 29 4.25 11.63 -27.29
N GLU A 30 4.81 10.42 -27.15
CA GLU A 30 6.11 10.25 -26.52
C GLU A 30 7.22 11.07 -27.17
N ARG A 31 7.10 11.34 -28.47
CA ARG A 31 8.06 12.15 -29.19
C ARG A 31 7.97 13.62 -28.78
N GLU A 32 6.75 14.14 -28.63
CA GLU A 32 6.50 15.53 -28.24
C GLU A 32 6.92 15.77 -26.79
N LEU A 33 6.54 14.86 -25.88
CA LEU A 33 6.92 14.95 -24.48
C LEU A 33 8.43 14.78 -24.28
N ALA A 34 9.09 13.91 -25.04
CA ALA A 34 10.55 13.74 -24.96
C ALA A 34 11.28 15.04 -25.37
N ALA A 35 10.77 15.74 -26.39
CA ALA A 35 11.29 17.04 -26.78
C ALA A 35 11.00 18.13 -25.72
N HIS A 36 9.80 18.13 -25.14
CA HIS A 36 9.41 19.10 -24.12
C HIS A 36 10.25 19.00 -22.84
N TYR A 37 10.51 17.77 -22.37
CA TYR A 37 11.29 17.53 -21.14
C TYR A 37 12.80 17.45 -21.36
N ASP A 38 13.26 17.59 -22.62
CA ASP A 38 14.64 17.43 -23.06
C ASP A 38 15.27 16.09 -22.60
N VAL A 39 14.62 14.99 -22.99
CA VAL A 39 15.06 13.63 -22.63
C VAL A 39 15.01 12.67 -23.81
N THR A 40 15.68 11.53 -23.68
CA THR A 40 15.58 10.45 -24.67
C THR A 40 14.18 9.82 -24.64
N ARG A 41 13.76 9.30 -25.80
CA ARG A 41 12.49 8.57 -25.93
C ARG A 41 12.40 7.36 -24.98
N VAL A 42 13.52 6.69 -24.71
CA VAL A 42 13.57 5.54 -23.78
C VAL A 42 13.25 5.97 -22.35
N THR A 43 13.80 7.11 -21.90
CA THR A 43 13.51 7.68 -20.58
C THR A 43 12.02 8.02 -20.46
N LEU A 44 11.46 8.63 -21.50
CA LEU A 44 10.04 8.97 -21.49
C LEU A 44 9.14 7.73 -21.57
N GLN A 45 9.47 6.74 -22.40
CA GLN A 45 8.74 5.47 -22.46
C GLN A 45 8.63 4.82 -21.09
N LYS A 46 9.72 4.84 -20.31
CA LYS A 46 9.72 4.33 -18.95
C LYS A 46 8.76 5.12 -18.03
N ALA A 47 8.78 6.46 -18.11
CA ALA A 47 7.84 7.31 -17.35
C ALA A 47 6.38 7.02 -17.73
N MET A 48 6.08 6.96 -19.02
CA MET A 48 4.73 6.70 -19.53
C MET A 48 4.24 5.29 -19.19
N HIS A 49 5.11 4.28 -19.25
CA HIS A 49 4.76 2.92 -18.84
C HIS A 49 4.40 2.85 -17.36
N MET A 50 5.11 3.58 -16.50
CA MET A 50 4.74 3.67 -15.08
C MET A 50 3.41 4.38 -14.86
N LEU A 51 3.15 5.49 -15.57
CA LEU A 51 1.84 6.18 -15.54
C LEU A 51 0.70 5.26 -15.99
N GLU A 52 0.93 4.43 -17.00
CA GLU A 52 -0.01 3.45 -17.52
C GLU A 52 -0.24 2.28 -16.53
N GLN A 53 0.82 1.78 -15.90
CA GLN A 53 0.71 0.78 -14.83
C GLN A 53 -0.08 1.32 -13.64
N GLU A 54 0.21 2.56 -13.22
CA GLU A 54 -0.55 3.29 -12.18
C GLU A 54 -2.00 3.61 -12.62
N GLY A 55 -2.32 3.47 -13.91
CA GLY A 55 -3.68 3.60 -14.44
C GLY A 55 -4.15 5.03 -14.63
N PHE A 56 -3.24 6.01 -14.70
CA PHE A 56 -3.57 7.40 -15.05
C PHE A 56 -3.85 7.57 -16.54
N ILE A 57 -3.25 6.71 -17.36
CA ILE A 57 -3.33 6.77 -18.82
C ILE A 57 -3.58 5.37 -19.39
N GLU A 58 -4.14 5.30 -20.59
CA GLU A 58 -4.13 4.09 -21.43
C GLU A 58 -3.55 4.40 -22.81
N ARG A 59 -2.89 3.38 -23.39
CA ARG A 59 -2.53 3.40 -24.80
C ARG A 59 -3.61 2.75 -25.63
N ILE A 60 -4.15 3.51 -26.56
CA ILE A 60 -4.99 2.98 -27.62
C ILE A 60 -4.14 2.85 -28.88
N HIS A 61 -3.89 1.62 -29.30
CA HIS A 61 -3.03 1.33 -30.46
C HIS A 61 -3.47 2.13 -31.69
N GLY A 62 -2.52 2.81 -32.33
CA GLY A 62 -2.76 3.67 -33.50
C GLY A 62 -3.49 5.00 -33.22
N LYS A 63 -4.05 5.22 -32.02
CA LYS A 63 -4.81 6.44 -31.69
C LYS A 63 -4.07 7.38 -30.74
N GLY A 64 -3.25 6.84 -29.84
CA GLY A 64 -2.42 7.62 -28.92
C GLY A 64 -2.61 7.21 -27.45
N MET A 65 -2.20 8.09 -26.56
CA MET A 65 -2.35 7.92 -25.11
C MET A 65 -3.48 8.82 -24.61
N TYR A 66 -4.35 8.28 -23.78
CA TYR A 66 -5.52 9.00 -23.26
C TYR A 66 -5.54 8.92 -21.73
N VAL A 67 -5.98 9.99 -21.07
CA VAL A 67 -6.20 9.98 -19.63
C VAL A 67 -7.38 9.07 -19.34
N THR A 68 -7.14 7.93 -18.69
CA THR A 68 -8.20 6.98 -18.33
C THR A 68 -8.89 7.32 -17.02
N LYS A 69 -8.15 7.99 -16.14
CA LYS A 69 -8.60 8.20 -14.78
C LYS A 69 -8.01 9.51 -14.28
N VAL A 70 -8.89 10.40 -13.83
CA VAL A 70 -8.65 10.97 -12.51
C VAL A 70 -8.94 9.77 -11.62
N ILE A 71 -7.90 9.07 -11.16
CA ILE A 71 -8.03 8.36 -9.90
C ILE A 71 -8.65 9.42 -9.01
N GLU A 72 -9.96 9.32 -8.73
CA GLU A 72 -10.66 10.23 -7.83
C GLU A 72 -9.68 10.52 -6.71
N ASP A 73 -9.41 11.81 -6.46
CA ASP A 73 -8.38 12.25 -5.53
C ASP A 73 -8.31 11.26 -4.36
N ASN A 74 -7.15 10.60 -4.17
CA ASN A 74 -6.87 9.64 -3.09
C ASN A 74 -7.27 8.15 -3.26
N VAL A 75 -7.39 7.60 -4.48
CA VAL A 75 -7.51 6.12 -4.62
C VAL A 75 -6.16 5.39 -4.77
N TYR A 76 -5.84 4.54 -3.81
CA TYR A 76 -4.65 3.71 -3.72
C TYR A 76 -4.91 2.27 -4.22
N LEU A 77 -3.89 1.62 -4.81
CA LEU A 77 -3.99 0.25 -5.28
C LEU A 77 -3.44 -0.71 -4.23
N LEU A 78 -4.24 -1.71 -3.81
CA LEU A 78 -3.74 -2.83 -3.01
C LEU A 78 -3.13 -3.90 -3.92
N ASN A 79 -2.03 -4.51 -3.49
CA ASN A 79 -1.38 -5.64 -4.17
C ASN A 79 -0.99 -5.34 -5.63
N ASN A 80 -0.34 -4.22 -5.90
CA ASN A 80 0.00 -3.79 -7.27
C ASN A 80 1.13 -4.62 -7.95
N GLY A 81 1.32 -5.89 -7.56
CA GLY A 81 2.24 -6.82 -8.21
C GLY A 81 3.73 -6.50 -8.07
N THR A 82 4.11 -5.51 -7.26
CA THR A 82 5.51 -5.19 -6.95
C THR A 82 5.91 -5.80 -5.61
N SER A 83 7.18 -6.20 -5.48
CA SER A 83 7.78 -6.72 -4.25
C SER A 83 7.59 -5.81 -3.03
N ASP A 84 7.36 -4.51 -3.24
CA ASP A 84 7.17 -3.53 -2.16
C ASP A 84 5.78 -3.59 -1.50
N SER A 85 4.76 -4.13 -2.19
CA SER A 85 3.43 -4.37 -1.59
C SER A 85 3.48 -5.45 -0.49
N ILE A 86 4.42 -6.39 -0.59
CA ILE A 86 4.72 -7.43 0.42
C ILE A 86 5.42 -6.83 1.65
N LEU A 87 6.10 -5.69 1.48
CA LEU A 87 6.99 -5.11 2.49
C LEU A 87 6.31 -4.06 3.40
N GLY A 88 4.98 -3.92 3.29
CA GLY A 88 4.14 -3.13 4.18
C GLY A 88 3.80 -1.72 3.66
N PHE A 89 2.69 -1.17 4.17
CA PHE A 89 2.07 0.07 3.70
C PHE A 89 3.04 1.25 3.56
N SER A 90 3.97 1.45 4.51
CA SER A 90 4.95 2.56 4.42
C SER A 90 5.90 2.42 3.23
N ARG A 91 6.27 1.19 2.85
CA ARG A 91 7.21 0.95 1.74
C ARG A 91 6.50 1.07 0.40
N GLU A 92 5.26 0.59 0.29
CA GLU A 92 4.45 0.69 -0.92
C GLU A 92 4.27 2.15 -1.41
N PHE A 93 4.14 3.09 -0.47
CA PHE A 93 3.84 4.49 -0.78
C PHE A 93 5.00 5.47 -0.50
N LYS A 94 6.18 4.99 -0.08
CA LYS A 94 7.33 5.80 0.42
C LYS A 94 7.74 6.98 -0.47
N ASN A 95 7.48 6.90 -1.78
CA ASN A 95 7.88 7.89 -2.78
C ASN A 95 6.70 8.52 -3.55
N GLN A 96 5.46 8.26 -3.13
CA GLN A 96 4.27 8.74 -3.83
C GLN A 96 3.47 9.77 -3.02
N VAL A 97 3.41 9.57 -1.71
CA VAL A 97 2.56 10.34 -0.78
C VAL A 97 3.17 10.31 0.62
N LYS A 98 2.78 11.25 1.49
CA LYS A 98 3.23 11.22 2.88
C LYS A 98 2.42 10.17 3.66
N VAL A 99 3.07 9.07 4.04
CA VAL A 99 2.49 8.06 4.92
C VAL A 99 2.89 8.31 6.37
N SER A 100 1.91 8.27 7.27
CA SER A 100 2.14 8.29 8.72
C SER A 100 1.19 7.34 9.45
N SER A 101 1.34 7.22 10.76
CA SER A 101 0.49 6.37 11.59
C SER A 101 0.14 7.01 12.91
N LYS A 102 -1.08 6.77 13.36
CA LYS A 102 -1.52 7.03 14.73
C LYS A 102 -1.64 5.69 15.45
N LEU A 103 -0.82 5.48 16.48
CA LEU A 103 -0.92 4.31 17.34
C LEU A 103 -2.19 4.42 18.20
N ILE A 104 -3.00 3.36 18.21
CA ILE A 104 -4.19 3.25 19.06
C ILE A 104 -3.91 2.31 20.23
N THR A 105 -3.21 1.21 19.98
CA THR A 105 -2.91 0.20 21.00
C THR A 105 -1.60 -0.50 20.68
N LEU A 106 -0.81 -0.74 21.73
CA LEU A 106 0.33 -1.64 21.74
C LEU A 106 0.28 -2.43 23.05
N ASN A 107 -0.09 -3.70 22.98
CA ASN A 107 -0.19 -4.58 24.15
C ASN A 107 0.54 -5.90 23.88
N LYS A 108 0.99 -6.56 24.94
CA LYS A 108 1.33 -7.98 24.91
C LYS A 108 0.13 -8.78 25.40
N ILE A 109 -0.29 -9.75 24.62
CA ILE A 109 -1.42 -10.62 24.92
C ILE A 109 -1.04 -12.06 24.57
N ALA A 110 -1.66 -13.04 25.23
CA ALA A 110 -1.63 -14.42 24.77
C ALA A 110 -2.29 -14.50 23.38
N ALA A 111 -1.73 -15.31 22.48
CA ALA A 111 -2.23 -15.45 21.12
C ALA A 111 -3.69 -15.93 21.08
N GLY A 112 -4.02 -16.90 21.93
CA GLY A 112 -5.28 -17.65 21.83
C GLY A 112 -5.35 -18.51 20.57
N GLU A 113 -6.36 -19.38 20.51
CA GLU A 113 -6.47 -20.44 19.49
C GLU A 113 -6.38 -19.90 18.04
N TYR A 114 -7.13 -18.85 17.75
CA TYR A 114 -7.24 -18.35 16.38
C TYR A 114 -5.94 -17.74 15.86
N ILE A 115 -5.32 -16.83 16.64
CA ILE A 115 -4.07 -16.17 16.22
C ILE A 115 -2.91 -17.17 16.23
N ALA A 116 -2.89 -18.08 17.21
CA ALA A 116 -1.89 -19.13 17.29
C ALA A 116 -1.90 -20.03 16.05
N ALA A 117 -3.09 -20.44 15.57
CA ALA A 117 -3.22 -21.21 14.35
C ALA A 117 -2.72 -20.47 13.10
N GLN A 118 -2.92 -19.15 13.01
CA GLN A 118 -2.41 -18.35 11.88
C GLN A 118 -0.88 -18.22 11.91
N LEU A 119 -0.31 -18.12 13.11
CA LEU A 119 1.12 -17.90 13.34
C LEU A 119 1.93 -19.18 13.53
N ASP A 120 1.29 -20.34 13.60
CA ASP A 120 1.95 -21.63 13.89
C ASP A 120 2.75 -21.58 15.21
N ILE A 121 2.08 -21.13 16.27
CA ILE A 121 2.61 -21.01 17.64
C ILE A 121 1.65 -21.64 18.65
N HIS A 122 2.01 -21.70 19.93
CA HIS A 122 1.11 -22.18 20.98
C HIS A 122 0.08 -21.09 21.36
N PRO A 123 -1.18 -21.44 21.71
CA PRO A 123 -2.19 -20.46 22.16
C PRO A 123 -1.76 -19.59 23.35
N ASP A 124 -0.92 -20.14 24.23
CA ASP A 124 -0.39 -19.42 25.40
C ASP A 124 0.86 -18.59 25.09
N ASP A 125 1.41 -18.67 23.88
CA ASP A 125 2.55 -17.84 23.49
C ASP A 125 2.12 -16.37 23.38
N ASP A 126 2.97 -15.47 23.89
CA ASP A 126 2.72 -14.04 23.82
C ASP A 126 2.96 -13.48 22.42
N VAL A 127 2.05 -12.61 21.99
CA VAL A 127 2.16 -11.78 20.80
C VAL A 127 2.09 -10.30 21.16
N HIS A 128 2.82 -9.47 20.42
CA HIS A 128 2.53 -8.03 20.38
C HIS A 128 1.28 -7.83 19.55
N TYR A 129 0.23 -7.31 20.16
CA TYR A 129 -0.95 -6.79 19.49
C TYR A 129 -0.80 -5.29 19.27
N ILE A 130 -0.86 -4.89 18.00
CA ILE A 130 -0.66 -3.51 17.57
C ILE A 130 -1.86 -3.09 16.73
N ARG A 131 -2.57 -2.03 17.16
CA ARG A 131 -3.60 -1.37 16.35
C ARG A 131 -3.16 0.02 15.95
N ARG A 132 -3.21 0.32 14.65
CA ARG A 132 -2.85 1.63 14.09
C ARG A 132 -3.89 2.12 13.10
N ILE A 133 -4.09 3.43 13.10
CA ILE A 133 -4.69 4.12 11.95
C ILE A 133 -3.53 4.51 11.04
N ARG A 134 -3.61 4.14 9.76
CA ARG A 134 -2.65 4.59 8.75
C ARG A 134 -3.23 5.81 8.04
N LEU A 135 -2.39 6.80 7.83
CA LEU A 135 -2.76 8.04 7.18
C LEU A 135 -1.98 8.23 5.90
N VAL A 136 -2.64 8.81 4.90
CA VAL A 136 -1.99 9.36 3.71
C VAL A 136 -2.33 10.83 3.64
N ASP A 137 -1.30 11.68 3.56
CA ASP A 137 -1.45 13.14 3.55
C ASP A 137 -2.35 13.66 4.68
N ASN A 138 -2.22 13.03 5.87
CA ASN A 138 -2.99 13.25 7.10
C ASN A 138 -4.47 12.82 7.04
N ILE A 139 -4.91 12.14 5.99
CA ILE A 139 -6.25 11.56 5.88
C ILE A 139 -6.20 10.11 6.40
N PRO A 140 -7.06 9.70 7.36
CA PRO A 140 -7.20 8.30 7.76
C PRO A 140 -7.72 7.45 6.60
N VAL A 141 -6.94 6.46 6.18
CA VAL A 141 -7.29 5.62 5.02
C VAL A 141 -7.60 4.17 5.41
N LEU A 142 -6.98 3.64 6.46
CA LEU A 142 -7.23 2.28 6.93
C LEU A 142 -6.89 2.13 8.41
N ILE A 143 -7.43 1.06 9.01
CA ILE A 143 -7.03 0.56 10.33
C ILE A 143 -6.28 -0.75 10.12
N GLU A 144 -5.19 -0.96 10.84
CA GLU A 144 -4.40 -2.19 10.79
C GLU A 144 -4.25 -2.78 12.19
N ASP A 145 -4.59 -4.05 12.31
CA ASP A 145 -4.23 -4.92 13.42
C ASP A 145 -3.04 -5.79 13.00
N SER A 146 -2.04 -5.89 13.86
CA SER A 146 -0.87 -6.76 13.68
C SER A 146 -0.61 -7.57 14.94
N TYR A 147 -0.37 -8.87 14.75
CA TYR A 147 -0.03 -9.83 15.79
C TYR A 147 1.34 -10.41 15.47
N ILE A 148 2.34 -10.06 16.29
CA ILE A 148 3.74 -10.43 16.07
C ILE A 148 4.22 -11.26 17.25
N PRO A 149 4.71 -12.50 17.06
CA PRO A 149 5.19 -13.32 18.17
C PRO A 149 6.32 -12.62 18.95
N CYS A 150 6.23 -12.58 20.28
CA CYS A 150 7.28 -12.03 21.14
C CYS A 150 8.62 -12.78 21.00
N ALA A 151 8.57 -14.05 20.57
CA ALA A 151 9.76 -14.84 20.24
C ALA A 151 10.50 -14.35 18.98
N VAL A 152 9.85 -13.55 18.12
CA VAL A 152 10.51 -12.93 16.96
C VAL A 152 11.15 -11.60 17.35
N ILE A 153 10.45 -10.79 18.15
CA ILE A 153 10.97 -9.54 18.68
C ILE A 153 10.42 -9.29 20.08
N THR A 154 11.31 -9.01 21.03
CA THR A 154 10.95 -8.92 22.46
C THR A 154 10.24 -7.61 22.81
N SER A 155 10.57 -6.51 22.14
CA SER A 155 9.96 -5.20 22.34
C SER A 155 9.94 -4.35 21.07
N ILE A 156 8.89 -3.53 20.94
CA ILE A 156 8.70 -2.61 19.82
C ILE A 156 8.47 -1.22 20.42
N PRO A 157 9.39 -0.26 20.24
CA PRO A 157 9.22 1.10 20.75
C PRO A 157 8.06 1.80 20.05
N GLU A 158 7.24 2.54 20.79
CA GLU A 158 6.08 3.27 20.23
C GLU A 158 6.48 4.27 19.15
N ALA A 159 7.64 4.93 19.28
CA ALA A 159 8.14 5.88 18.28
C ALA A 159 8.28 5.26 16.88
N VAL A 160 8.64 3.97 16.80
CA VAL A 160 8.73 3.23 15.52
C VAL A 160 7.36 3.10 14.86
N LEU A 161 6.30 2.96 15.66
CA LEU A 161 4.96 2.66 15.19
C LEU A 161 4.24 3.87 14.58
N GLN A 162 4.72 5.09 14.85
CA GLN A 162 4.14 6.34 14.37
C GLN A 162 4.74 6.81 13.04
N GLU A 163 6.06 6.71 12.89
CA GLU A 163 6.77 7.35 11.77
C GLU A 163 7.51 6.38 10.85
N ALA A 164 7.84 5.19 11.34
CA ALA A 164 8.69 4.24 10.60
C ALA A 164 7.89 3.06 10.01
N SER A 165 8.51 2.36 9.07
CA SER A 165 8.04 1.05 8.65
C SER A 165 8.36 0.04 9.75
N LEU A 166 7.31 -0.56 10.33
CA LEU A 166 7.43 -1.63 11.33
C LEU A 166 8.28 -2.80 10.79
N TYR A 167 8.09 -3.14 9.52
CA TYR A 167 8.80 -4.23 8.88
C TYR A 167 10.29 -3.90 8.73
N GLU A 168 10.62 -2.67 8.32
CA GLU A 168 12.01 -2.22 8.22
C GLU A 168 12.73 -2.23 9.57
N TYR A 169 12.04 -1.77 10.62
CA TYR A 169 12.58 -1.83 11.97
C TYR A 169 12.89 -3.27 12.40
N ILE A 170 11.98 -4.20 12.16
CA ILE A 170 12.15 -5.59 12.60
C ILE A 170 13.24 -6.30 11.78
N GLU A 171 13.31 -6.09 10.47
CA GLU A 171 14.41 -6.61 9.64
C GLU A 171 15.76 -6.10 10.15
N ASN A 172 15.87 -4.80 10.44
CA ASN A 172 17.11 -4.20 10.94
C ASN A 172 17.49 -4.69 12.34
N LYS A 173 16.50 -4.91 13.22
CA LYS A 173 16.75 -5.37 14.60
C LYS A 173 17.04 -6.86 14.71
N THR A 174 16.40 -7.68 13.89
CA THR A 174 16.51 -9.14 13.98
C THR A 174 17.49 -9.73 12.97
N GLY A 175 17.84 -8.98 11.92
CA GLY A 175 18.62 -9.45 10.78
C GLY A 175 17.86 -10.42 9.86
N ARG A 176 16.59 -10.72 10.16
CA ARG A 176 15.77 -11.69 9.42
C ARG A 176 14.98 -10.96 8.34
N LYS A 177 14.99 -11.48 7.12
CA LYS A 177 14.30 -10.86 5.98
C LYS A 177 12.88 -11.36 5.81
N ILE A 178 11.98 -10.47 5.44
CA ILE A 178 10.60 -10.81 5.06
C ILE A 178 10.59 -11.30 3.61
N LYS A 179 9.92 -12.42 3.35
CA LYS A 179 9.98 -13.08 2.04
C LYS A 179 8.64 -13.48 1.45
N PHE A 180 7.70 -13.92 2.29
CA PHE A 180 6.43 -14.43 1.80
C PHE A 180 5.27 -13.72 2.47
N TYR A 181 4.23 -13.44 1.70
CA TYR A 181 2.97 -12.91 2.21
C TYR A 181 1.83 -13.64 1.48
N ASN A 182 0.90 -14.20 2.25
CA ASN A 182 -0.33 -14.75 1.72
C ASN A 182 -1.51 -14.01 2.36
N SER A 183 -2.45 -13.57 1.54
CA SER A 183 -3.60 -12.79 2.00
C SER A 183 -4.90 -13.22 1.37
N VAL A 184 -5.96 -12.98 2.13
CA VAL A 184 -7.36 -13.08 1.71
C VAL A 184 -7.93 -11.68 1.73
N ILE A 185 -8.70 -11.36 0.70
CA ILE A 185 -9.38 -10.07 0.56
C ILE A 185 -10.89 -10.34 0.54
N GLU A 186 -11.60 -9.64 1.41
CA GLU A 186 -13.05 -9.76 1.57
C GLU A 186 -13.70 -8.37 1.48
N ALA A 187 -14.91 -8.30 0.95
CA ALA A 187 -15.75 -7.12 1.10
C ALA A 187 -16.50 -7.21 2.43
N ALA A 188 -16.54 -6.10 3.17
CA ALA A 188 -17.28 -5.99 4.43
C ALA A 188 -17.77 -4.54 4.63
N LEU A 189 -18.44 -4.27 5.74
CA LEU A 189 -18.87 -2.93 6.15
C LEU A 189 -18.15 -2.53 7.43
N PHE A 190 -17.78 -1.26 7.56
CA PHE A 190 -17.26 -0.73 8.82
C PHE A 190 -18.37 -0.66 9.88
N ASP A 191 -18.06 -1.15 11.08
CA ASP A 191 -18.89 -0.95 12.27
C ASP A 191 -18.70 0.47 12.84
N GLU A 192 -19.55 0.84 13.80
CA GLU A 192 -19.54 2.15 14.45
C GLU A 192 -18.18 2.49 15.09
N THR A 193 -17.50 1.50 15.66
CA THR A 193 -16.24 1.70 16.38
C THR A 193 -15.11 2.03 15.40
N LEU A 194 -15.00 1.28 14.32
CA LEU A 194 -13.99 1.52 13.28
C LEU A 194 -14.30 2.80 12.49
N CYS A 195 -15.58 3.10 12.24
CA CYS A 195 -15.99 4.35 11.60
C CYS A 195 -15.58 5.59 12.40
N ALA A 196 -15.76 5.55 13.73
CA ALA A 196 -15.34 6.65 14.61
C ALA A 196 -13.82 6.91 14.54
N LEU A 197 -13.01 5.85 14.39
CA LEU A 197 -11.56 5.97 14.25
C LEU A 197 -11.14 6.60 12.91
N LEU A 198 -11.89 6.35 11.83
CA LEU A 198 -11.60 6.87 10.50
C LEU A 198 -12.33 8.17 10.16
N ASN A 199 -13.26 8.61 11.01
CA ASN A 199 -14.16 9.74 10.76
C ASN A 199 -14.96 9.58 9.46
N ILE A 200 -15.65 8.44 9.31
CA ILE A 200 -16.49 8.08 8.16
C ILE A 200 -17.88 7.63 8.62
N GLU A 201 -18.83 7.54 7.69
CA GLU A 201 -20.19 7.09 7.99
C GLU A 201 -20.25 5.60 8.35
N THR A 202 -21.11 5.25 9.31
CA THR A 202 -21.37 3.84 9.70
C THR A 202 -21.92 3.05 8.52
N GLY A 203 -21.44 1.82 8.32
CA GLY A 203 -21.82 1.00 7.18
C GLY A 203 -21.09 1.37 5.88
N SER A 204 -20.10 2.26 5.93
CA SER A 204 -19.22 2.53 4.78
C SER A 204 -18.55 1.22 4.31
N PRO A 205 -18.44 0.96 2.99
CA PRO A 205 -17.83 -0.28 2.50
C PRO A 205 -16.32 -0.34 2.76
N MET A 206 -15.82 -1.55 2.99
CA MET A 206 -14.39 -1.80 3.17
C MET A 206 -13.88 -2.96 2.30
N LEU A 207 -12.58 -2.90 2.02
CA LEU A 207 -11.78 -4.07 1.64
C LEU A 207 -11.04 -4.55 2.89
N LYS A 208 -11.49 -5.66 3.47
CA LYS A 208 -10.80 -6.31 4.58
C LYS A 208 -9.73 -7.23 4.03
N VAL A 209 -8.47 -7.03 4.43
CA VAL A 209 -7.35 -7.87 4.01
C VAL A 209 -6.73 -8.53 5.22
N SER A 210 -6.79 -9.85 5.30
CA SER A 210 -6.14 -10.63 6.34
C SER A 210 -5.06 -11.51 5.77
N GLY A 211 -3.91 -11.62 6.42
CA GLY A 211 -2.83 -12.42 5.87
C GLY A 211 -1.69 -12.68 6.83
N VAL A 212 -0.88 -13.68 6.48
CA VAL A 212 0.32 -14.06 7.21
C VAL A 212 1.55 -13.68 6.40
N THR A 213 2.41 -12.88 7.02
CA THR A 213 3.74 -12.56 6.53
C THR A 213 4.74 -13.51 7.17
N LYS A 214 5.57 -14.15 6.35
CA LYS A 214 6.61 -15.10 6.76
C LYS A 214 8.00 -14.58 6.40
N LEU A 215 8.96 -14.95 7.23
CA LEU A 215 10.37 -14.68 7.03
C LEU A 215 10.98 -15.64 6.01
N GLU A 216 12.22 -15.40 5.61
CA GLU A 216 12.91 -16.22 4.61
C GLU A 216 13.10 -17.69 5.01
N ASP A 217 13.11 -17.97 6.32
CA ASP A 217 13.17 -19.29 6.91
C ASP A 217 11.78 -19.99 7.01
N GLY A 218 10.72 -19.32 6.54
CA GLY A 218 9.36 -19.83 6.53
C GLY A 218 8.59 -19.62 7.83
N LYS A 219 9.21 -19.11 8.90
CA LYS A 219 8.52 -18.84 10.16
C LYS A 219 7.52 -17.70 10.00
N ALA A 220 6.31 -17.86 10.53
CA ALA A 220 5.35 -16.78 10.58
C ALA A 220 5.86 -15.65 11.47
N PHE A 221 5.80 -14.44 10.92
CA PHE A 221 6.32 -13.24 11.55
C PHE A 221 5.19 -12.31 12.00
N ASN A 222 4.15 -12.20 11.18
CA ASN A 222 3.04 -11.31 11.46
C ASN A 222 1.77 -11.88 10.86
N TYR A 223 0.72 -11.97 11.67
CA TYR A 223 -0.63 -12.08 11.16
C TYR A 223 -1.24 -10.69 11.25
N SER A 224 -1.73 -10.16 10.13
CA SER A 224 -2.37 -8.85 10.10
C SER A 224 -3.76 -8.91 9.51
N ILE A 225 -4.57 -7.95 9.96
CA ILE A 225 -5.88 -7.64 9.40
C ILE A 225 -5.90 -6.14 9.14
N SER A 226 -6.13 -5.74 7.90
CA SER A 226 -6.34 -4.34 7.54
C SER A 226 -7.78 -4.11 7.08
N PHE A 227 -8.37 -3.02 7.55
CA PHE A 227 -9.73 -2.57 7.25
C PHE A 227 -9.60 -1.31 6.39
N ASN A 228 -9.64 -1.50 5.07
CA ASN A 228 -9.31 -0.46 4.10
C ASN A 228 -10.58 0.21 3.58
N ARG A 229 -10.60 1.54 3.57
CA ARG A 229 -11.67 2.35 2.97
C ARG A 229 -11.88 2.02 1.50
N ALA A 230 -13.01 1.45 1.11
CA ALA A 230 -13.24 1.04 -0.28
C ALA A 230 -13.39 2.24 -1.24
N ASP A 231 -13.74 3.42 -0.72
CA ASP A 231 -13.72 4.68 -1.45
C ASP A 231 -12.29 5.17 -1.74
N MET A 232 -11.30 4.70 -0.97
CA MET A 232 -9.88 5.09 -1.08
C MET A 232 -8.99 3.95 -1.61
N PHE A 233 -9.46 2.71 -1.67
CA PHE A 233 -8.66 1.57 -2.10
C PHE A 233 -9.36 0.76 -3.18
N LYS A 234 -8.61 0.42 -4.24
CA LYS A 234 -9.08 -0.46 -5.32
C LYS A 234 -8.09 -1.61 -5.52
N ILE A 235 -8.58 -2.76 -5.97
CA ILE A 235 -7.75 -3.90 -6.38
C ILE A 235 -7.80 -3.96 -7.91
N LYS A 236 -6.63 -4.02 -8.53
CA LYS A 236 -6.49 -4.17 -9.99
C LYS A 236 -5.76 -5.46 -10.27
N ASN A 237 -6.44 -6.40 -10.92
CA ASN A 237 -5.82 -7.60 -11.47
C ASN A 237 -5.64 -7.41 -12.97
N SER A 238 -4.42 -7.65 -13.47
CA SER A 238 -4.13 -7.63 -14.91
C SER A 238 -3.82 -9.05 -15.34
N TRP A 239 -4.60 -9.59 -16.27
CA TRP A 239 -4.38 -10.92 -16.83
C TRP A 239 -3.97 -10.79 -18.29
N VAL A 240 -2.85 -11.41 -18.64
CA VAL A 240 -2.42 -11.57 -20.04
C VAL A 240 -2.52 -13.05 -20.35
N GLY A 241 -3.53 -13.42 -21.14
CA GLY A 241 -3.68 -14.78 -21.63
C GLY A 241 -2.50 -15.19 -22.51
N LYS A 242 -2.17 -16.49 -22.47
CA LYS A 242 -1.35 -17.12 -23.50
C LYS A 242 -2.23 -17.48 -24.70
#